data_AF-A0A353PV67-F1
#
_entry.id   AF-A0A353PV67-F1
#
_cell.length_a   1.000
_cell.length_b   1.000
_cell.length_c   1.000
_cell.angle_alpha   90.00
_cell.angle_beta   90.00
_cell.angle_gamma   90.00
#
_symmetry.space_group_name_H-M   'P 1'
#
loop_
_entity.id
_entity.type
_entity.pdbx_description
1 polymer ?
#
loop_
_entity_poly.entity_id
_entity_poly.type
_entity_poly.pdbx_seq_one_letter_code
_entity_poly.pdbx_strand_id
1 'polypeptide(L)'
;MYFEWDEKKMEYSNAPKAMAKTLLEGEVVTDFLPPPSQLVKKQSKVKVTISLNTRSVNFFKHYAKKHNVKYQTMINEVLDLYAQKYSHE
;
A
#
# COMPACT_ATOMS: atom_id res chain seq x y z
N MET A 1 27.63 -14.21 15.41
CA MET A 1 26.76 -13.23 16.09
C MET A 1 25.33 -13.58 15.71
N TYR A 2 24.70 -14.45 16.49
CA TYR A 2 23.31 -14.86 16.31
C TYR A 2 22.50 -14.18 17.42
N PHE A 3 21.42 -13.50 17.05
CA PHE A 3 20.45 -12.96 18.01
C PHE A 3 19.70 -14.15 18.63
N GLU A 4 19.91 -14.38 19.92
CA GLU A 4 19.12 -15.31 20.72
C GLU A 4 17.71 -14.73 20.88
N TRP A 5 16.71 -15.46 20.38
CA TRP A 5 15.31 -15.16 20.64
C TRP A 5 14.93 -15.73 22.01
N ASP A 6 14.48 -14.88 22.93
CA ASP A 6 13.89 -15.29 24.21
C ASP A 6 12.51 -15.91 23.90
N GLU A 7 12.32 -17.19 24.21
CA GLU A 7 11.08 -17.97 23.98
C GLU A 7 9.95 -17.53 24.93
N LYS A 8 9.63 -16.24 24.99
CA LYS A 8 8.41 -15.77 25.67
C LYS A 8 7.20 -16.21 24.87
N LYS A 9 6.66 -17.38 25.24
CA LYS A 9 5.37 -17.86 24.78
C LYS A 9 4.32 -16.79 25.10
N MET A 10 3.79 -16.16 24.06
CA MET A 10 2.65 -15.27 24.16
C MET A 10 1.44 -16.10 24.55
N GLU A 11 1.14 -16.15 25.86
CA GLU A 11 -0.13 -16.71 26.33
C GLU A 11 -1.22 -15.69 26.06
N TYR A 12 -2.04 -15.97 25.05
CA TYR A 12 -3.22 -15.19 24.77
C TYR A 12 -4.22 -15.36 25.92
N SER A 13 -4.42 -14.29 26.69
CA SER A 13 -5.45 -14.26 27.72
C SER A 13 -6.81 -13.90 27.12
N ASN A 14 -7.87 -14.47 27.70
CA ASN A 14 -9.23 -14.16 27.27
C ASN A 14 -9.51 -12.65 27.42
N ALA A 15 -10.25 -12.10 26.46
CA ALA A 15 -10.62 -10.69 26.50
C ALA A 15 -11.36 -10.35 27.80
N PRO A 16 -11.09 -9.17 28.41
CA PRO A 16 -11.80 -8.72 29.61
C PRO A 16 -13.31 -8.74 29.40
N LYS A 17 -14.07 -9.11 30.44
CA LYS A 17 -15.54 -9.29 30.37
C LYS A 17 -16.28 -8.07 29.79
N ALA A 18 -15.78 -6.87 30.03
CA ALA A 18 -16.33 -5.64 29.48
C ALA A 18 -16.23 -5.59 27.93
N MET A 19 -15.12 -6.05 27.35
CA MET A 19 -14.92 -6.12 25.90
C MET A 19 -15.79 -7.22 25.27
N ALA A 20 -15.93 -8.37 25.95
CA ALA A 20 -16.78 -9.46 25.47
C ALA A 20 -18.25 -9.06 25.33
N LYS A 21 -18.75 -8.21 26.25
CA LYS A 21 -20.11 -7.66 26.17
C LYS A 21 -20.32 -6.79 24.93
N THR A 22 -19.36 -5.91 24.62
CA THR A 22 -19.42 -5.02 23.46
C THR A 22 -19.44 -5.78 22.13
N LEU A 23 -18.77 -6.94 22.06
CA LEU A 23 -18.78 -7.79 20.86
C LEU A 23 -20.14 -8.44 20.59
N LEU A 24 -20.95 -8.68 21.63
CA LEU A 24 -22.30 -9.24 21.49
C LEU A 24 -23.32 -8.20 21.01
N GLU A 25 -23.05 -6.91 21.24
CA GLU A 25 -23.89 -5.79 20.82
C GLU A 25 -23.56 -5.31 19.38
N GLY A 26 -22.48 -5.82 18.80
CA GLY A 26 -22.05 -5.46 17.45
C GLY A 26 -22.88 -6.12 16.34
N GLU A 27 -23.03 -5.42 15.23
CA GLU A 27 -23.65 -5.97 14.02
C GLU A 27 -22.67 -6.95 13.33
N VAL A 28 -23.11 -8.19 13.10
CA VAL A 28 -22.29 -9.21 12.44
C VAL A 28 -22.25 -8.91 10.95
N VAL A 29 -21.12 -8.39 10.48
CA VAL A 29 -20.86 -8.22 9.05
C VAL A 29 -20.26 -9.51 8.49
N THR A 30 -20.75 -9.97 7.35
CA THR A 30 -20.18 -11.12 6.63
C THR A 30 -18.75 -10.81 6.20
N ASP A 31 -17.82 -11.75 6.36
CA ASP A 31 -16.43 -11.60 5.91
C ASP A 31 -16.39 -11.23 4.42
N PHE A 32 -16.11 -9.96 4.16
CA PHE A 32 -16.18 -9.34 2.82
C PHE A 32 -14.78 -9.16 2.23
N LEU A 33 -13.76 -9.72 2.88
CA LEU A 33 -12.43 -9.68 2.31
C LEU A 33 -12.38 -10.65 1.13
N PRO A 34 -12.15 -10.16 -0.10
CA PRO A 34 -11.91 -11.05 -1.21
C PRO A 34 -10.65 -11.88 -0.91
N PRO A 35 -10.53 -13.10 -1.45
CA PRO A 35 -9.36 -13.94 -1.25
C PRO A 35 -8.06 -13.17 -1.56
N PRO A 36 -6.91 -13.52 -0.94
CA PRO A 36 -5.66 -12.79 -1.14
C PRO A 36 -5.23 -12.59 -2.60
N SER A 37 -5.63 -13.50 -3.48
CA SER A 37 -5.44 -13.42 -4.92
C SER A 37 -6.20 -12.25 -5.60
N GLN A 38 -7.32 -11.83 -5.02
CA GLN A 38 -8.21 -10.78 -5.51
C GLN A 38 -8.04 -9.43 -4.77
N LEU A 39 -7.33 -9.42 -3.63
CA LEU A 39 -6.95 -8.18 -2.93
C LEU A 39 -5.96 -7.32 -3.75
N VAL A 40 -5.34 -7.90 -4.78
CA VAL A 40 -4.33 -7.24 -5.58
C VAL A 40 -4.96 -6.51 -6.75
N LYS A 41 -5.33 -5.23 -6.56
CA LYS A 41 -5.56 -4.29 -7.68
C LYS A 41 -4.23 -3.95 -8.36
N LYS A 42 -3.65 -4.90 -9.10
CA LYS A 42 -2.53 -4.62 -10.02
C LYS A 42 -3.09 -3.97 -11.27
N GLN A 43 -2.92 -2.65 -11.39
CA GLN A 43 -3.15 -1.98 -12.67
C GLN A 43 -2.15 -2.50 -13.71
N SER A 44 -2.65 -2.84 -14.90
CA SER A 44 -1.81 -3.24 -16.03
C SER A 44 -0.96 -2.07 -16.49
N LYS A 45 0.35 -2.28 -16.65
CA LYS A 45 1.29 -1.26 -17.15
C LYS A 45 1.71 -1.58 -18.56
N VAL A 46 1.64 -0.59 -19.46
CA VAL A 46 2.17 -0.68 -20.82
C VAL A 46 3.54 -0.02 -20.87
N LYS A 47 4.53 -0.70 -21.46
CA LYS A 47 5.87 -0.14 -21.62
C LYS A 47 5.88 0.81 -22.83
N VAL A 48 6.27 2.05 -22.59
CA VAL A 48 6.45 3.07 -23.63
C VAL A 48 7.84 3.69 -23.53
N THR A 49 8.39 4.14 -24.65
CA THR A 49 9.65 4.91 -24.70
C THR A 49 9.32 6.35 -25.03
N ILE A 50 9.63 7.28 -24.12
CA ILE A 50 9.42 8.71 -24.29
C ILE A 50 10.68 9.47 -23.83
N SER A 51 10.97 10.60 -24.48
CA SER A 51 12.04 11.51 -24.04
C SER A 51 11.48 12.55 -23.07
N LEU A 52 12.16 12.73 -21.94
CA LEU A 52 11.81 13.71 -20.91
C LEU A 52 12.94 14.70 -20.70
N ASN A 53 12.59 15.92 -20.28
CA ASN A 53 13.57 16.95 -19.95
C ASN A 53 14.45 16.52 -18.77
N THR A 54 15.77 16.76 -18.87
CA THR A 54 16.75 16.45 -17.81
C THR A 54 16.37 17.04 -16.47
N ARG A 55 15.85 18.29 -16.47
CA ARG A 55 15.37 18.97 -15.26
C ARG A 55 14.28 18.17 -14.55
N SER A 56 13.29 17.68 -15.30
CA SER A 56 12.18 16.89 -14.74
C SER A 56 12.67 15.57 -14.17
N VAL A 57 13.55 14.86 -14.88
CA VAL A 57 14.11 13.59 -14.40
C VAL A 57 14.91 13.80 -13.12
N ASN A 58 15.71 14.87 -13.03
CA ASN A 58 16.49 15.19 -11.83
C ASN A 58 15.60 15.51 -10.63
N PHE A 59 14.50 16.24 -10.84
CA PHE A 59 13.50 16.49 -9.81
C PHE A 59 12.98 15.17 -9.22
N PHE A 60 12.50 14.23 -10.05
CA PHE A 60 11.99 12.96 -9.55
C PHE A 60 13.07 12.10 -8.90
N LYS A 61 14.31 12.10 -9.42
CA LYS A 61 15.44 11.38 -8.79
C LYS A 61 15.76 11.89 -7.39
N HIS A 62 15.65 13.20 -7.15
CA HIS A 62 15.88 13.79 -5.83
C HIS A 62 14.86 13.29 -4.81
N TYR A 63 13.57 13.37 -5.13
CA TYR A 63 12.50 12.91 -4.24
C TYR A 63 12.48 11.39 -4.07
N ALA A 64 12.76 10.63 -5.13
CA ALA A 64 12.88 9.19 -5.08
C ALA A 64 13.89 8.72 -4.04
N LYS A 65 15.07 9.37 -3.97
CA LYS A 65 16.08 9.10 -2.94
C LYS A 65 15.59 9.45 -1.54
N LYS A 66 14.92 10.59 -1.39
CA LYS A 66 14.39 11.04 -0.09
C LYS A 66 13.34 10.10 0.49
N HIS A 67 12.48 9.54 -0.36
CA HIS A 67 11.34 8.71 0.05
C HIS A 67 11.57 7.20 -0.13
N ASN A 68 12.79 6.79 -0.51
CA ASN A 68 13.15 5.39 -0.78
C ASN A 68 12.19 4.67 -1.76
N VAL A 69 11.85 5.36 -2.85
CA VAL A 69 11.00 4.81 -3.92
C VAL A 69 11.69 4.94 -5.28
N LYS A 70 11.21 4.21 -6.28
CA LYS A 70 11.73 4.33 -7.66
C LYS A 70 11.19 5.60 -8.30
N TYR A 71 12.06 6.40 -8.92
CA TYR A 71 11.65 7.65 -9.58
C TYR A 71 10.64 7.42 -10.73
N GLN A 72 10.70 6.26 -11.38
CA GLN A 72 9.72 5.87 -12.41
C GLN A 72 8.30 5.73 -11.83
N THR A 73 8.16 5.33 -10.57
CA THR A 73 6.85 5.25 -9.91
C THR A 73 6.22 6.64 -9.81
N MET A 74 7.01 7.63 -9.37
CA MET A 74 6.55 9.02 -9.29
C MET A 74 6.16 9.60 -10.66
N ILE A 75 6.94 9.30 -11.69
CA ILE A 75 6.61 9.74 -13.07
C ILE A 75 5.29 9.11 -13.53
N ASN A 76 5.11 7.81 -13.33
CA ASN A 76 3.88 7.12 -13.70
C ASN A 76 2.66 7.69 -12.97
N GLU A 77 2.78 7.97 -11.67
CA GLU A 77 1.68 8.54 -10.87
C GLU A 77 1.23 9.90 -11.40
N VAL A 78 2.18 10.77 -11.74
CA VAL A 78 1.87 12.09 -12.31
C VAL A 78 1.15 11.97 -13.65
N LEU A 79 1.58 11.04 -14.51
CA LEU A 79 0.93 10.79 -15.80
C LEU A 79 -0.47 10.21 -15.63
N ASP A 80 -0.65 9.28 -14.69
CA ASP A 80 -1.95 8.67 -14.39
C ASP A 80 -2.94 9.70 -13.85
N LEU A 81 -2.54 10.51 -12.85
CA LEU A 81 -3.37 11.59 -12.31
C LEU A 81 -3.73 12.65 -13.36
N TYR A 82 -2.79 12.99 -14.25
CA TYR A 82 -3.07 13.90 -15.34
C TYR A 82 -4.11 13.29 -16.30
N ALA A 83 -3.95 12.04 -16.72
CA ALA A 83 -4.90 11.38 -17.60
C ALA A 83 -6.30 11.27 -16.95
N GLN A 84 -6.39 10.88 -15.68
CA GLN A 84 -7.66 10.80 -14.94
C GLN A 84 -8.38 12.14 -14.85
N LYS A 85 -7.63 13.24 -14.68
CA LYS A 85 -8.21 14.57 -14.61
C LYS A 85 -8.85 15.01 -15.93
N TYR A 86 -8.25 14.64 -17.06
CA TYR A 86 -8.66 15.11 -18.40
C TYR A 86 -9.39 14.05 -19.23
N SER A 87 -9.60 12.83 -18.73
CA SER A 87 -10.33 11.77 -19.45
C SER A 87 -11.85 11.94 -19.44
N HIS A 88 -12.37 12.90 -18.66
CA HIS A 88 -13.80 13.15 -18.47
C HIS A 88 -14.22 14.58 -18.86
N GLU A 89 -13.33 15.36 -19.49
CA GLU A 89 -13.70 16.57 -20.25
C GLU A 89 -14.14 16.18 -21.67
#